data_AF-A0A957NVJ6-F1
#
_entry.id   AF-A0A957NVJ6-F1
#
_cell.length_a   1.000
_cell.length_b   1.000
_cell.length_c   1.000
_cell.angle_alpha   90.00
_cell.angle_beta   90.00
_cell.angle_gamma   90.00
#
_symmetry.space_group_name_H-M   'P 1'
#
loop_
_entity.id
_entity.type
_entity.pdbx_description
1 polymer ?
#
loop_
_entity_poly.entity_id
_entity_poly.type
_entity_poly.pdbx_seq_one_letter_code
_entity_poly.pdbx_strand_id
1 'polypeptide(L)'
;MSSFIDRGQQPNILPPNSAETTAPAQKPTSHDNVPHTAPAYEPGYPLRNPQKQRQLNWYMRLLTVWLIDASALILLSNALPGLRIDNVEIGFVAVAAVAVLNAVLYPIVNYFLLSFTVLTLGAASLLLNAIIIWFASSLIPGIAINNLGTAFSAALGVGAINTFLSSLLAIDDENSYYRNIIQRIASRRVPYIQRNCPGIIFLEIDGLAYPVLQRAM
;
A
#
# COMPACT_ATOMS: atom_id res chain seq x y z
N MET A 1 16.72 76.11 52.48
CA MET A 1 16.33 75.49 51.19
C MET A 1 17.51 75.59 50.22
N SER A 2 18.12 74.43 49.91
CA SER A 2 18.93 74.04 48.72
C SER A 2 19.46 75.15 47.78
N SER A 3 20.76 75.48 47.62
CA SER A 3 22.01 74.72 47.33
C SER A 3 21.92 73.82 46.08
N PHE A 4 22.80 73.82 45.06
CA PHE A 4 24.10 74.45 44.79
C PHE A 4 24.50 74.10 43.32
N ILE A 5 25.13 75.04 42.57
CA ILE A 5 26.30 74.91 41.62
C ILE A 5 26.22 73.92 40.43
N ASP A 6 26.24 74.35 39.15
CA ASP A 6 27.31 74.94 38.27
C ASP A 6 28.14 73.90 37.46
N ARG A 7 28.55 74.32 36.25
CA ARG A 7 29.32 73.71 35.14
C ARG A 7 28.52 72.88 34.14
N GLY A 8 28.64 73.07 32.82
CA GLY A 8 29.53 73.92 32.04
C GLY A 8 29.45 73.52 30.55
N GLN A 9 29.98 74.41 29.72
CA GLN A 9 30.29 74.31 28.28
C GLN A 9 29.21 74.66 27.24
N GLN A 10 29.67 75.56 26.37
CA GLN A 10 28.97 76.48 25.49
C GLN A 10 29.30 76.13 24.01
N PRO A 11 28.83 76.89 23.01
CA PRO A 11 28.25 76.40 21.77
C PRO A 11 29.29 76.23 20.64
N ASN A 12 28.92 75.55 19.55
CA ASN A 12 29.48 75.95 18.26
C ASN A 12 28.53 75.67 17.08
N ILE A 13 28.41 76.69 16.25
CA ILE A 13 27.51 76.82 15.11
C ILE A 13 28.35 76.67 13.84
N LEU A 14 27.72 76.08 12.82
CA LEU A 14 28.10 75.88 11.40
C LEU A 14 28.91 74.63 11.02
N PRO A 15 28.41 73.84 10.03
CA PRO A 15 29.22 72.91 9.27
C PRO A 15 29.93 73.65 8.11
N PRO A 16 31.11 73.16 7.68
CA PRO A 16 31.47 73.29 6.29
C PRO A 16 31.98 71.95 5.77
N ASN A 17 31.19 71.30 4.90
CA ASN A 17 31.77 71.00 3.61
C ASN A 17 30.70 70.80 2.53
N SER A 18 30.77 71.73 1.60
CA SER A 18 30.23 71.75 0.26
C SER A 18 30.43 70.42 -0.46
N ALA A 19 29.33 69.82 -0.92
CA ALA A 19 29.13 69.34 -2.30
C ALA A 19 27.86 68.49 -2.37
N GLU A 20 26.71 69.17 -2.41
CA GLU A 20 25.54 68.63 -3.12
C GLU A 20 25.92 68.53 -4.60
N THR A 21 26.15 67.31 -5.07
CA THR A 21 25.99 66.95 -6.47
C THR A 21 25.03 65.78 -6.52
N THR A 22 23.86 66.10 -7.07
CA THR A 22 22.81 65.20 -7.50
C THR A 22 23.36 64.05 -8.35
N ALA A 23 23.19 62.82 -7.88
CA ALA A 23 23.34 61.60 -8.67
C ALA A 23 22.25 60.59 -8.27
N PRO A 24 21.64 59.87 -9.23
CA PRO A 24 20.37 59.17 -9.02
C PRO A 24 20.53 57.92 -8.15
N ALA A 25 19.42 57.56 -7.49
CA ALA A 25 19.26 56.37 -6.65
C ALA A 25 20.04 55.15 -7.17
N GLN A 26 21.07 54.76 -6.43
CA GLN A 26 21.79 53.53 -6.67
C GLN A 26 20.92 52.37 -6.18
N LYS A 27 20.34 51.64 -7.13
CA LYS A 27 19.64 50.37 -6.91
C LYS A 27 20.54 49.48 -6.03
N PRO A 28 20.00 48.85 -4.96
CA PRO A 28 20.80 48.01 -4.09
C PRO A 28 21.52 46.96 -4.93
N THR A 29 22.83 46.92 -4.76
CA THR A 29 23.74 46.01 -5.45
C THR A 29 23.26 44.59 -5.24
N SER A 30 22.81 43.99 -6.34
CA SER A 30 22.56 42.57 -6.48
C SER A 30 23.81 41.81 -6.01
N HIS A 31 23.70 41.20 -4.84
CA HIS A 31 24.62 40.15 -4.38
C HIS A 31 24.21 38.82 -5.05
N ASP A 32 23.96 38.83 -6.37
CA ASP A 32 23.70 37.62 -7.16
C ASP A 32 25.04 37.04 -7.63
N ASN A 33 25.82 36.51 -6.68
CA ASN A 33 26.88 35.54 -6.99
C ASN A 33 26.56 34.20 -6.34
N VAL A 34 25.29 33.78 -6.43
CA VAL A 34 24.96 32.36 -6.37
C VAL A 34 25.13 31.84 -7.80
N PRO A 35 25.99 30.86 -8.06
CA PRO A 35 26.06 30.23 -9.37
C PRO A 35 24.66 29.71 -9.73
N HIS A 36 23.98 30.34 -10.69
CA HIS A 36 22.65 29.93 -11.16
C HIS A 36 22.68 28.59 -11.91
N THR A 37 23.84 27.95 -12.02
CA THR A 37 24.00 26.59 -12.51
C THR A 37 24.02 25.65 -11.32
N ALA A 38 22.84 25.34 -10.78
CA ALA A 38 22.69 24.08 -10.07
C ALA A 38 23.20 22.98 -11.02
N PRO A 39 24.14 22.10 -10.61
CA PRO A 39 24.57 21.01 -11.47
C PRO A 39 23.31 20.25 -11.89
N ALA A 40 23.17 20.00 -13.19
CA ALA A 40 22.09 19.21 -13.73
C ALA A 40 22.04 17.92 -12.94
N TYR A 41 21.00 17.78 -12.11
CA TYR A 41 20.82 16.61 -11.29
C TYR A 41 20.48 15.47 -12.24
N GLU A 42 21.49 14.70 -12.65
CA GLU A 42 21.31 13.45 -13.36
C GLU A 42 21.12 12.35 -12.31
N PRO A 43 19.89 11.82 -12.13
CA PRO A 43 19.69 10.72 -11.20
C PRO A 43 20.48 9.50 -11.70
N GLY A 44 21.59 9.18 -11.04
CA GLY A 44 22.50 8.07 -11.35
C GLY A 44 21.92 6.67 -11.05
N TYR A 45 20.61 6.53 -11.02
CA TYR A 45 19.93 5.26 -10.83
C TYR A 45 18.93 5.03 -11.97
N PRO A 46 19.00 3.88 -12.66
CA PRO A 46 17.98 3.52 -13.63
C PRO A 46 16.63 3.44 -12.90
N LEU A 47 15.67 4.27 -13.32
CA LEU A 47 14.31 4.23 -12.81
C LEU A 47 13.72 2.85 -13.16
N ARG A 48 13.80 1.91 -12.21
CA ARG A 48 13.21 0.57 -12.33
C ARG A 48 11.73 0.73 -12.64
N ASN A 49 11.31 0.36 -13.85
CA ASN A 49 9.92 0.53 -14.28
C ASN A 49 8.97 -0.28 -13.37
N PRO A 50 8.20 0.38 -12.48
CA PRO A 50 7.39 -0.31 -11.49
C PRO A 50 6.21 -1.06 -12.13
N GLN A 51 5.82 -0.71 -13.36
CA GLN A 51 4.70 -1.34 -14.07
C GLN A 51 5.03 -2.78 -14.48
N LYS A 52 6.24 -3.06 -14.97
CA LYS A 52 6.64 -4.41 -15.42
C LYS A 52 6.75 -5.40 -14.25
N GLN A 53 7.19 -4.93 -13.07
CA GLN A 53 7.23 -5.78 -11.87
C GLN A 53 5.85 -6.07 -11.29
N ARG A 54 4.92 -5.10 -11.33
CA ARG A 54 3.54 -5.32 -10.91
C ARG A 54 2.84 -6.37 -11.78
N GLN A 55 3.23 -6.46 -13.06
CA GLN A 55 2.71 -7.47 -13.97
C GLN A 55 3.20 -8.89 -13.67
N LEU A 56 4.51 -9.09 -13.47
CA LEU A 56 5.03 -10.44 -13.23
C LEU A 56 4.46 -11.09 -11.96
N ASN A 57 4.22 -10.29 -10.93
CA ASN A 57 3.72 -10.78 -9.64
C ASN A 57 2.26 -11.28 -9.73
N TRP A 58 1.42 -10.70 -10.59
CA TRP A 58 0.03 -11.17 -10.71
C TRP A 58 -0.05 -12.50 -11.45
N TYR A 59 0.75 -12.69 -12.52
CA TYR A 59 0.78 -13.95 -13.26
C TYR A 59 1.24 -15.09 -12.35
N MET A 60 2.32 -14.87 -11.60
CA MET A 60 2.83 -15.87 -10.65
C MET A 60 1.79 -16.18 -9.57
N ARG A 61 1.12 -15.16 -9.02
CA ARG A 61 0.05 -15.38 -8.03
C ARG A 61 -1.10 -16.21 -8.60
N LEU A 62 -1.57 -15.89 -9.80
CA LEU A 62 -2.63 -16.66 -10.45
C LEU A 62 -2.21 -18.10 -10.70
N LEU A 63 -1.00 -18.32 -11.21
CA LEU A 63 -0.46 -19.65 -11.45
C LEU A 63 -0.39 -20.45 -10.14
N THR A 64 0.10 -19.85 -9.07
CA THR A 64 0.19 -20.49 -7.75
C THR A 64 -1.19 -20.87 -7.20
N VAL A 65 -2.16 -19.94 -7.24
CA VAL A 65 -3.53 -20.24 -6.79
C VAL A 65 -4.15 -21.35 -7.62
N TRP A 66 -3.98 -21.29 -8.95
CA TRP A 66 -4.52 -22.31 -9.86
C TRP A 66 -3.91 -23.69 -9.61
N LEU A 67 -2.59 -23.76 -9.38
CA LEU A 67 -1.89 -25.00 -9.03
C LEU A 67 -2.37 -25.56 -7.68
N ILE A 68 -2.53 -24.70 -6.68
CA ILE A 68 -3.00 -25.09 -5.35
C ILE A 68 -4.42 -25.65 -5.43
N ASP A 69 -5.34 -24.93 -6.07
CA ASP A 69 -6.73 -25.35 -6.19
C ASP A 69 -6.86 -26.65 -6.98
N ALA A 70 -6.11 -26.81 -8.08
CA ALA A 70 -6.12 -28.04 -8.87
C ALA A 70 -5.59 -29.23 -8.06
N SER A 71 -4.48 -29.02 -7.35
CA SER A 71 -3.90 -30.04 -6.47
C SER A 71 -4.87 -30.41 -5.34
N ALA A 72 -5.50 -29.42 -4.72
CA ALA A 72 -6.50 -29.63 -3.67
C ALA A 72 -7.69 -30.46 -4.17
N LEU A 73 -8.21 -30.13 -5.37
CA LEU A 73 -9.35 -30.83 -5.94
C LEU A 73 -9.02 -32.29 -6.32
N ILE A 74 -7.82 -32.54 -6.87
CA ILE A 74 -7.33 -33.89 -7.18
C ILE A 74 -7.08 -34.69 -5.90
N LEU A 75 -6.54 -34.07 -4.85
CA LEU A 75 -6.39 -34.73 -3.56
C LEU A 75 -7.76 -35.11 -2.97
N LEU A 76 -8.74 -34.21 -3.09
CA LEU A 76 -10.09 -34.45 -2.62
C LEU A 76 -10.84 -35.51 -3.43
N SER A 77 -10.57 -35.67 -4.73
CA SER A 77 -11.18 -36.76 -5.51
C SER A 77 -10.75 -38.14 -5.03
N ASN A 78 -9.59 -38.26 -4.40
CA ASN A 78 -9.17 -39.51 -3.76
C ASN A 78 -9.79 -39.71 -2.37
N ALA A 79 -10.13 -38.63 -1.68
CA ALA A 79 -10.70 -38.67 -0.32
C ALA A 79 -12.24 -38.77 -0.30
N LEU A 80 -12.91 -38.23 -1.33
CA LEU A 80 -14.35 -38.14 -1.42
C LEU A 80 -14.88 -39.16 -2.45
N PRO A 81 -15.58 -40.25 -2.03
CA PRO A 81 -16.02 -41.30 -2.94
C PRO A 81 -17.05 -40.83 -3.98
N GLY A 82 -17.67 -39.67 -3.77
CA GLY A 82 -18.63 -39.09 -4.70
C GLY A 82 -18.03 -38.08 -5.70
N LEU A 83 -16.71 -37.84 -5.68
CA LEU A 83 -16.00 -36.93 -6.58
C LEU A 83 -14.99 -37.75 -7.39
N ARG A 84 -15.24 -37.93 -8.68
CA ARG A 84 -14.31 -38.60 -9.59
C ARG A 84 -13.76 -37.62 -10.61
N ILE A 85 -12.44 -37.67 -10.79
CA ILE A 85 -11.69 -36.93 -11.79
C ILE A 85 -10.82 -37.98 -12.49
N ASP A 86 -11.04 -38.19 -13.79
CA ASP A 86 -10.42 -39.33 -14.46
C ASP A 86 -8.89 -39.19 -14.59
N ASN A 87 -8.39 -37.97 -14.85
CA ASN A 87 -6.96 -37.67 -15.01
C ASN A 87 -6.56 -36.33 -14.37
N VAL A 88 -5.27 -36.19 -14.05
CA VAL A 88 -4.68 -34.95 -13.50
C VAL A 88 -4.96 -33.73 -14.40
N GLU A 89 -4.84 -33.89 -15.71
CA GLU A 89 -5.12 -32.84 -16.70
C GLU A 89 -6.57 -32.32 -16.59
N ILE A 90 -7.52 -33.21 -16.35
CA ILE A 90 -8.93 -32.84 -16.16
C ILE A 90 -9.12 -32.05 -14.88
N GLY A 91 -8.35 -32.35 -13.82
CA GLY A 91 -8.33 -31.55 -12.60
C GLY A 91 -7.92 -30.08 -12.85
N PHE A 92 -6.92 -29.84 -13.69
CA PHE A 92 -6.54 -28.49 -14.11
C PHE A 92 -7.63 -27.79 -14.90
N VAL A 93 -8.26 -28.51 -15.84
CA VAL A 93 -9.39 -27.99 -16.63
C VAL A 93 -10.59 -27.68 -15.72
N ALA A 94 -10.85 -28.50 -14.70
CA ALA A 94 -11.89 -28.28 -13.70
C ALA A 94 -11.73 -26.94 -13.00
N VAL A 95 -10.54 -26.69 -12.46
CA VAL A 95 -10.26 -25.44 -11.74
C VAL A 95 -10.24 -24.25 -12.68
N ALA A 96 -9.75 -24.42 -13.92
CA ALA A 96 -9.86 -23.37 -14.93
C ALA A 96 -11.33 -23.01 -15.22
N ALA A 97 -12.21 -24.01 -15.35
CA ALA A 97 -13.64 -23.77 -15.54
C ALA A 97 -14.29 -23.12 -14.32
N VAL A 98 -13.95 -23.54 -13.10
CA VAL A 98 -14.40 -22.89 -11.86
C VAL A 98 -13.93 -21.43 -11.82
N ALA A 99 -12.69 -21.14 -12.21
CA ALA A 99 -12.17 -19.78 -12.27
C ALA A 99 -12.91 -18.92 -13.31
N VAL A 100 -13.22 -19.47 -14.49
CA VAL A 100 -14.03 -18.80 -15.52
C VAL A 100 -15.45 -18.56 -15.02
N LEU A 101 -16.08 -19.56 -14.42
CA LEU A 101 -17.41 -19.43 -13.82
C LEU A 101 -17.39 -18.35 -12.74
N ASN A 102 -16.39 -18.32 -11.87
CA ASN A 102 -16.23 -17.26 -10.88
C ASN A 102 -16.05 -15.89 -11.52
N ALA A 103 -15.26 -15.75 -12.58
CA ALA A 103 -15.07 -14.48 -13.27
C ALA A 103 -16.39 -13.90 -13.82
N VAL A 104 -17.33 -14.76 -14.20
CA VAL A 104 -18.65 -14.37 -14.72
C VAL A 104 -19.71 -14.23 -13.62
N LEU A 105 -19.75 -15.17 -12.67
CA LEU A 105 -20.76 -15.24 -11.63
C LEU A 105 -20.50 -14.22 -10.53
N TYR A 106 -19.24 -14.02 -10.12
CA TYR A 106 -18.89 -13.11 -9.03
C TYR A 106 -19.46 -11.69 -9.19
N PRO A 107 -19.38 -11.01 -10.35
CA PRO A 107 -19.97 -9.67 -10.49
C PRO A 107 -21.49 -9.64 -10.28
N ILE A 108 -22.20 -10.72 -10.63
CA ILE A 108 -23.65 -10.85 -10.47
C ILE A 108 -23.98 -11.20 -9.01
N VAL A 109 -23.31 -12.22 -8.48
CA VAL A 109 -23.50 -12.79 -7.15
C VAL A 109 -23.16 -11.78 -6.07
N ASN A 110 -22.04 -11.05 -6.19
CA ASN A 110 -21.58 -10.14 -5.14
C ASN A 110 -22.56 -9.00 -4.87
N TYR A 111 -23.35 -8.59 -5.87
CA TYR A 111 -24.37 -7.57 -5.68
C TYR A 111 -25.51 -8.04 -4.76
N PHE A 112 -25.94 -9.31 -4.88
CA PHE A 112 -27.07 -9.86 -4.12
C PHE A 112 -26.66 -10.59 -2.84
N LEU A 113 -25.50 -11.27 -2.85
CA LEU A 113 -25.10 -12.18 -1.77
C LEU A 113 -24.25 -11.53 -0.69
N LEU A 114 -23.78 -10.28 -0.82
CA LEU A 114 -22.88 -9.70 0.18
C LEU A 114 -23.51 -9.67 1.58
N SER A 115 -24.74 -9.15 1.70
CA SER A 115 -25.49 -9.10 2.96
C SER A 115 -25.78 -10.50 3.52
N PHE A 116 -26.09 -11.45 2.64
CA PHE A 116 -26.40 -12.82 3.03
C PHE A 116 -25.16 -13.61 3.46
N THR A 117 -24.01 -13.36 2.82
CA THR A 117 -22.72 -14.00 3.15
C THR A 117 -22.26 -13.58 4.52
N VAL A 118 -22.39 -12.29 4.86
CA VAL A 118 -22.07 -11.79 6.21
C VAL A 118 -23.03 -12.37 7.24
N LEU A 119 -24.34 -12.41 6.94
CA LEU A 119 -25.36 -12.96 7.84
C LEU A 119 -25.15 -14.45 8.15
N THR A 120 -24.61 -15.20 7.19
CA THR A 120 -24.36 -16.65 7.31
C THR A 120 -22.93 -16.99 7.75
N LEU A 121 -22.14 -16.00 8.18
CA LEU A 121 -20.72 -16.15 8.53
C LEU A 121 -19.89 -16.84 7.42
N GLY A 122 -20.27 -16.66 6.16
CA GLY A 122 -19.62 -17.29 5.02
C GLY A 122 -20.19 -18.65 4.61
N ALA A 123 -21.19 -19.21 5.28
CA ALA A 123 -21.79 -20.47 4.83
C ALA A 123 -22.43 -20.34 3.43
N ALA A 124 -22.96 -19.16 3.08
CA ALA A 124 -23.46 -18.89 1.74
C ALA A 124 -22.38 -18.96 0.66
N SER A 125 -21.15 -18.50 0.94
CA SER A 125 -20.05 -18.57 -0.03
C SER A 125 -19.56 -19.99 -0.23
N LEU A 126 -19.58 -20.82 0.82
CA LEU A 126 -19.32 -22.26 0.71
C LEU A 126 -20.38 -22.96 -0.15
N LEU A 127 -21.66 -22.67 0.07
CA LEU A 127 -22.74 -23.20 -0.76
C LEU A 127 -22.61 -22.76 -2.22
N LEU A 128 -22.28 -21.49 -2.46
CA LEU A 128 -22.05 -20.98 -3.81
C LEU A 128 -20.89 -21.72 -4.48
N ASN A 129 -19.75 -21.86 -3.80
CA ASN A 129 -18.60 -22.61 -4.33
C ASN A 129 -18.97 -24.06 -4.65
N ALA A 130 -19.78 -24.71 -3.80
CA ALA A 130 -20.28 -26.05 -4.06
C ALA A 130 -21.12 -26.12 -5.34
N ILE A 131 -22.03 -25.17 -5.53
CA ILE A 131 -22.87 -25.06 -6.73
C ILE A 131 -22.00 -24.84 -7.96
N ILE A 132 -20.97 -23.99 -7.88
CA ILE A 132 -20.06 -23.71 -8.99
C ILE A 132 -19.24 -24.94 -9.36
N ILE A 133 -18.70 -25.67 -8.38
CA ILE A 133 -17.95 -26.92 -8.62
C ILE A 133 -18.87 -27.98 -9.23
N TRP A 134 -20.08 -28.13 -8.71
CA TRP A 134 -21.08 -29.05 -9.27
C TRP A 134 -21.44 -28.69 -10.71
N PHE A 135 -21.67 -27.41 -10.99
CA PHE A 135 -21.95 -26.92 -12.33
C PHE A 135 -20.74 -27.07 -13.28
N ALA A 136 -19.51 -26.82 -12.81
CA ALA A 136 -18.31 -27.06 -13.60
C ALA A 136 -18.18 -28.54 -14.00
N SER A 137 -18.54 -29.45 -13.09
CA SER A 137 -18.47 -30.89 -13.36
C SER A 137 -19.44 -31.34 -14.45
N SER A 138 -20.58 -30.66 -14.65
CA SER A 138 -21.52 -31.02 -15.72
C SER A 138 -21.09 -30.51 -17.09
N LEU A 139 -20.18 -29.53 -17.15
CA LEU A 139 -19.66 -28.97 -18.40
C LEU A 139 -18.45 -29.73 -18.95
N ILE A 140 -17.75 -30.48 -18.09
CA ILE A 140 -16.47 -31.10 -18.44
C ILE A 140 -16.64 -32.63 -18.45
N PRO A 141 -16.46 -33.29 -19.60
CA PRO A 141 -16.41 -34.74 -19.64
C PRO A 141 -15.19 -35.26 -18.85
N GLY A 142 -15.43 -36.29 -18.04
CA GLY A 142 -14.40 -36.91 -17.18
C GLY A 142 -14.31 -36.35 -15.75
N ILE A 143 -15.27 -35.51 -15.37
CA ILE A 143 -15.56 -35.17 -13.96
C ILE A 143 -16.94 -35.69 -13.62
N ALA A 144 -17.07 -36.39 -12.50
CA ALA A 144 -18.36 -36.83 -11.98
C ALA A 144 -18.51 -36.46 -10.51
N ILE A 145 -19.61 -35.76 -10.19
CA ILE A 145 -20.00 -35.44 -8.82
C ILE A 145 -21.39 -36.00 -8.56
N ASN A 146 -21.48 -36.97 -7.66
CA ASN A 146 -22.71 -37.76 -7.47
C ASN A 146 -23.91 -36.94 -6.99
N ASN A 147 -23.67 -35.97 -6.10
CA ASN A 147 -24.72 -35.14 -5.51
C ASN A 147 -24.16 -33.81 -4.98
N LEU A 148 -25.07 -32.87 -4.68
CA LEU A 148 -24.71 -31.55 -4.15
C LEU A 148 -23.96 -31.64 -2.81
N GLY A 149 -24.24 -32.66 -1.98
CA GLY A 149 -23.52 -32.89 -0.73
C GLY A 149 -22.04 -33.19 -0.95
N THR A 150 -21.70 -33.96 -1.98
CA THR A 150 -20.30 -34.21 -2.36
C THR A 150 -19.64 -32.93 -2.87
N ALA A 151 -20.34 -32.15 -3.70
CA ALA A 151 -19.84 -30.86 -4.14
C ALA A 151 -19.58 -29.90 -2.97
N PHE A 152 -20.44 -29.94 -1.96
CA PHE A 152 -20.28 -29.16 -0.73
C PHE A 152 -19.07 -29.61 0.09
N SER A 153 -18.90 -30.92 0.29
CA SER A 153 -17.70 -31.46 0.93
C SER A 153 -16.42 -31.12 0.16
N ALA A 154 -16.47 -31.11 -1.18
CA ALA A 154 -15.34 -30.69 -2.00
C ALA A 154 -15.04 -29.19 -1.81
N ALA A 155 -16.05 -28.32 -1.85
CA ALA A 155 -15.89 -26.88 -1.60
C ALA A 155 -15.32 -26.60 -0.20
N LEU A 156 -15.81 -27.32 0.81
CA LEU A 156 -15.31 -27.24 2.18
C LEU A 156 -13.86 -27.70 2.27
N GLY A 157 -13.53 -28.83 1.63
CA GLY A 157 -12.17 -29.36 1.58
C GLY A 157 -11.18 -28.41 0.90
N VAL A 158 -11.54 -27.85 -0.26
CA VAL A 158 -10.71 -26.86 -0.97
C VAL A 158 -10.52 -25.62 -0.10
N GLY A 159 -11.59 -25.11 0.52
CA GLY A 159 -11.52 -23.98 1.44
C GLY A 159 -10.62 -24.26 2.66
N ALA A 160 -10.69 -25.46 3.24
CA ALA A 160 -9.85 -25.86 4.35
C ALA A 160 -8.37 -25.94 3.95
N ILE A 161 -8.06 -26.56 2.80
CA ILE A 161 -6.70 -26.63 2.25
C ILE A 161 -6.16 -25.24 2.00
N ASN A 162 -6.93 -24.35 1.36
CA ASN A 162 -6.53 -22.97 1.10
C ASN A 162 -6.28 -22.18 2.38
N THR A 163 -7.13 -22.35 3.39
CA THR A 163 -6.96 -21.71 4.70
C THR A 163 -5.69 -22.19 5.38
N PHE A 164 -5.44 -23.49 5.36
CA PHE A 164 -4.24 -24.09 5.93
C PHE A 164 -2.96 -23.64 5.21
N LEU A 165 -2.93 -23.67 3.88
CA LEU A 165 -1.79 -23.18 3.09
C LEU A 165 -1.56 -21.69 3.30
N SER A 166 -2.62 -20.88 3.35
CA SER A 166 -2.50 -19.45 3.62
C SER A 166 -1.92 -19.20 5.00
N SER A 167 -2.32 -19.98 6.01
CA SER A 167 -1.74 -19.89 7.35
C SER A 167 -0.26 -20.28 7.37
N LEU A 168 0.13 -21.36 6.67
CA LEU A 168 1.54 -21.77 6.58
C LEU A 168 2.40 -20.74 5.86
N LEU A 169 1.90 -20.15 4.77
CA LEU A 169 2.61 -19.14 3.99
C LEU A 169 2.69 -17.79 4.71
N ALA A 170 1.62 -17.39 5.42
CA ALA A 170 1.60 -16.13 6.15
C ALA A 170 2.63 -16.07 7.29
N ILE A 171 2.93 -17.21 7.92
CA ILE A 171 3.96 -17.32 8.96
C ILE A 171 5.35 -16.91 8.45
N ASP A 172 5.64 -17.07 7.16
CA ASP A 172 6.94 -16.71 6.57
C ASP A 172 7.05 -15.22 6.18
N ASP A 173 5.92 -14.54 5.91
CA ASP A 173 5.92 -13.21 5.28
C ASP A 173 5.99 -12.01 6.26
N GLU A 174 5.69 -12.20 7.54
CA GLU A 174 5.73 -11.10 8.54
C GLU A 174 7.12 -10.46 8.69
N ASN A 175 8.21 -11.19 8.40
CA ASN A 175 9.57 -10.66 8.42
C ASN A 175 9.92 -9.80 7.18
N SER A 176 9.20 -9.97 6.06
CA SER A 176 9.44 -9.27 4.79
C SER A 176 8.96 -7.82 4.81
N TYR A 177 7.85 -7.58 5.51
CA TYR A 177 7.14 -6.30 5.49
C TYR A 177 8.01 -5.17 6.09
N TYR A 178 8.69 -5.44 7.21
CA TYR A 178 9.62 -4.50 7.83
C TYR A 178 10.81 -4.15 6.92
N ARG A 179 11.37 -5.13 6.19
CA ARG A 179 12.57 -4.92 5.37
C ARG A 179 12.30 -4.00 4.17
N ASN A 180 11.12 -4.10 3.56
CA ASN A 180 10.77 -3.29 2.38
C ASN A 180 10.32 -1.86 2.72
N ILE A 181 9.82 -1.63 3.93
CA ILE A 181 9.41 -0.30 4.40
C ILE A 181 10.60 0.48 4.95
N ILE A 182 11.48 -0.17 5.73
CA ILE A 182 12.66 0.48 6.29
C ILE A 182 13.61 0.95 5.18
N GLN A 183 13.79 0.19 4.10
CA GLN A 183 14.67 0.61 2.99
C GLN A 183 14.17 1.89 2.30
N ARG A 184 12.86 2.11 2.17
CA ARG A 184 12.31 3.35 1.56
C ARG A 184 12.44 4.56 2.47
N ILE A 185 12.33 4.37 3.78
CA ILE A 185 12.49 5.43 4.78
C ILE A 185 13.98 5.75 4.97
N ALA A 186 14.84 4.73 5.09
CA ALA A 186 16.29 4.89 5.25
C ALA A 186 16.97 5.50 4.01
N SER A 187 16.43 5.27 2.80
CA SER A 187 16.93 5.86 1.56
C SER A 187 16.56 7.34 1.40
N ARG A 188 15.62 7.87 2.22
CA ARG A 188 15.39 9.30 2.34
C ARG A 188 16.32 9.90 3.40
N ARG A 189 17.64 9.77 3.20
CA ARG A 189 18.56 10.75 3.77
C ARG A 189 18.39 12.05 2.98
N VAL A 190 17.37 12.81 3.34
CA VAL A 190 17.22 14.20 2.88
C VAL A 190 18.50 14.91 3.32
N PRO A 191 19.34 15.41 2.40
CA PRO A 191 20.51 16.19 2.81
C PRO A 191 20.03 17.33 3.70
N TYR A 192 20.63 17.46 4.89
CA TYR A 192 20.32 18.53 5.83
C TYR A 192 20.77 19.85 5.21
N ILE A 193 19.91 20.46 4.39
CA ILE A 193 20.10 21.83 3.95
C ILE A 193 19.74 22.70 5.13
N GLN A 194 20.75 23.21 5.85
CA GLN A 194 20.58 24.30 6.80
C GLN A 194 19.99 25.49 6.05
N ARG A 195 18.67 25.61 6.02
CA ARG A 195 18.02 26.84 5.60
C ARG A 195 17.77 27.67 6.85
N ASN A 196 18.38 28.85 6.93
CA ASN A 196 18.17 29.86 7.97
C ASN A 196 16.79 30.57 7.88
N CYS A 197 15.81 29.95 7.22
CA CYS A 197 14.43 30.44 7.17
C CYS A 197 13.56 29.64 8.18
N PRO A 198 12.66 30.29 8.94
CA PRO A 198 11.83 29.60 9.93
C PRO A 198 11.07 28.41 9.32
N GLY A 199 11.28 27.22 9.87
CA GLY A 199 10.58 26.00 9.46
C GLY A 199 9.37 25.73 10.36
N ILE A 200 8.28 25.21 9.80
CA ILE A 200 7.10 24.77 10.55
C ILE A 200 7.11 23.25 10.61
N ILE A 201 7.03 22.67 11.81
CA ILE A 201 6.88 21.24 12.03
C ILE A 201 5.41 20.97 12.36
N PHE A 202 4.73 20.18 11.53
CA PHE A 202 3.41 19.63 11.84
C PHE A 202 3.59 18.24 12.46
N LEU A 203 3.11 18.09 13.70
CA LEU A 203 3.08 16.82 14.42
C LEU A 203 1.61 16.47 14.65
N GLU A 204 1.16 15.37 14.05
CA GLU A 204 -0.16 14.79 14.32
C GLU A 204 -0.01 13.72 15.40
N ILE A 205 -0.68 13.90 16.53
CA ILE A 205 -0.74 12.92 17.61
C ILE A 205 -2.15 12.34 17.60
N ASP A 206 -2.32 11.23 16.89
CA ASP A 206 -3.59 10.52 16.84
C ASP A 206 -3.94 9.97 18.24
N GLY A 207 -5.14 10.27 18.74
CA GLY A 207 -5.61 9.84 20.07
C GLY A 207 -5.21 10.72 21.27
N LEU A 208 -4.68 11.94 21.07
CA LEU A 208 -4.42 12.88 22.17
C LEU A 208 -5.74 13.47 22.70
N ALA A 209 -6.35 12.78 23.67
CA ALA A 209 -7.54 13.28 24.33
C ALA A 209 -7.21 14.51 25.18
N TYR A 210 -8.13 15.50 25.20
CA TYR A 210 -8.01 16.73 25.98
C TYR A 210 -7.55 16.51 27.45
N PRO A 211 -8.05 15.49 28.19
CA PRO A 211 -7.61 15.25 29.56
C PRO A 211 -6.15 14.80 29.69
N VAL A 212 -5.62 14.09 28.68
CA VAL A 212 -4.22 13.63 28.65
C VAL A 212 -3.30 14.82 28.43
N LEU A 213 -3.70 15.73 27.54
CA LEU A 213 -3.00 16.97 27.29
C LEU A 213 -3.00 17.88 28.53
N GLN A 214 -4.14 18.02 29.21
CA GLN A 214 -4.26 18.87 30.40
C GLN A 214 -3.47 18.36 31.61
N ARG A 215 -3.22 17.05 31.69
CA ARG A 215 -2.41 16.45 32.78
C ARG A 215 -0.90 16.57 32.53
N ALA A 216 -0.50 16.86 31.29
CA ALA A 216 0.89 16.93 30.87
C ALA A 216 1.41 18.38 30.74
N MET A 217 0.53 19.39 30.78
CA MET A 217 0.87 20.82 30.91
C MET A 217 0.92 21.22 32.38
#